data_AF-A0A7C6M3Q1-F1
#
_entry.id   AF-A0A7C6M3Q1-F1
#
_cell.length_a   1.000
_cell.length_b   1.000
_cell.length_c   1.000
_cell.angle_alpha   90.00
_cell.angle_beta   90.00
_cell.angle_gamma   90.00
#
_symmetry.space_group_name_H-M   'P 1'
#
loop_
_entity.id
_entity.type
_entity.pdbx_description
1 polymer ?
#
loop_
_entity_poly.entity_id
_entity_poly.type
_entity_poly.pdbx_seq_one_letter_code
_entity_poly.pdbx_strand_id
1 'polypeptide(L)'
;NLPESWSDQDKGRLTKYAALAFKSRAMLFAGRWQSAYDAADAVVKSRKFDLVDDYAESWKGGNEESILEFKYDELGPFHYFDKYYVPLSDGYEFGGMGTPTQEMVESYEKADGTKMDWKPYHITNATRPPYEDLEPRFKATVIYPGCVWKGNVMQNSVNGTYGTFMAYREQPYSYGLTTTGYFLRKLMDESLIDVKGKPSTQTWVEIRYAEVLLNKAEAAYRLNRISDARDAMNEVRARVNLPPKNSSGDEWFNDYRNERKVELAYEGHLFWDMRRWKLAHIEYNNYRCHGFKIIGENYEYIDVDYQDRKFSAKNYILPIPDSELANNSLIEQYDSWK
;
A
#
# COMPACT_ATOMS: atom_id res chain seq x y z
N ASN A 1 -1.80 31.28 0.27
CA ASN A 1 -0.60 32.11 0.51
C ASN A 1 0.56 31.34 1.14
N LEU A 2 0.69 30.03 0.90
CA LEU A 2 1.90 29.28 1.29
C LEU A 2 2.99 29.50 0.22
N PRO A 3 4.28 29.52 0.59
CA PRO A 3 5.37 29.65 -0.37
C PRO A 3 5.58 28.35 -1.15
N GLU A 4 6.25 28.44 -2.29
CA GLU A 4 6.59 27.27 -3.12
C GLU A 4 7.68 26.40 -2.48
N SER A 5 8.60 27.03 -1.76
CA SER A 5 9.68 26.38 -1.01
C SER A 5 10.02 27.18 0.24
N TRP A 6 10.77 26.56 1.13
CA TRP A 6 11.33 27.18 2.33
C TRP A 6 12.86 27.21 2.24
N SER A 7 13.50 28.07 3.04
CA SER A 7 14.96 28.00 3.27
C SER A 7 15.31 26.71 4.04
N ASP A 8 16.60 26.36 4.10
CA ASP A 8 17.04 25.17 4.83
C ASP A 8 16.64 25.20 6.32
N GLN A 9 16.62 26.39 6.93
CA GLN A 9 16.21 26.58 8.33
C GLN A 9 14.74 26.24 8.57
N ASP A 10 13.87 26.42 7.56
CA ASP A 10 12.43 26.20 7.64
C ASP A 10 11.98 24.96 6.85
N LYS A 11 12.93 24.12 6.42
CA LYS A 11 12.65 22.90 5.65
C LYS A 11 11.75 21.95 6.46
N GLY A 12 10.70 21.45 5.81
CA GLY A 12 9.67 20.60 6.43
C GLY A 12 8.36 21.32 6.73
N ARG A 13 8.31 22.66 6.65
CA ARG A 13 7.04 23.40 6.71
C ARG A 13 6.18 23.17 5.45
N LEU A 14 4.87 23.29 5.62
CA LEU A 14 3.90 23.15 4.52
C LEU A 14 4.20 24.12 3.38
N THR A 15 4.21 23.60 2.16
CA THR A 15 4.38 24.37 0.92
C THR A 15 3.04 24.53 0.19
N LYS A 16 3.01 25.44 -0.79
CA LYS A 16 1.92 25.58 -1.76
C LYS A 16 1.57 24.24 -2.41
N TYR A 17 2.58 23.46 -2.79
CA TYR A 17 2.39 22.20 -3.49
C TYR A 17 1.91 21.08 -2.56
N ALA A 18 2.37 21.03 -1.31
CA ALA A 18 1.80 20.14 -0.30
C ALA A 18 0.29 20.39 -0.10
N ALA A 19 -0.12 21.66 0.00
CA ALA A 19 -1.53 22.01 0.12
C ALA A 19 -2.34 21.64 -1.14
N LEU A 20 -1.79 21.85 -2.35
CA LEU A 20 -2.45 21.46 -3.60
C LEU A 20 -2.56 19.94 -3.75
N ALA A 21 -1.50 19.20 -3.44
CA ALA A 21 -1.48 17.76 -3.50
C ALA A 21 -2.49 17.16 -2.51
N PHE A 22 -2.53 17.64 -1.25
CA PHE A 22 -3.52 17.20 -0.27
C PHE A 22 -4.95 17.60 -0.68
N LYS A 23 -5.13 18.79 -1.27
CA LYS A 23 -6.41 19.20 -1.84
C LYS A 23 -6.86 18.25 -2.95
N SER A 24 -5.96 17.76 -3.79
CA SER A 24 -6.33 16.80 -4.85
C SER A 24 -6.95 15.53 -4.26
N ARG A 25 -6.33 14.94 -3.23
CA ARG A 25 -6.85 13.77 -2.50
C ARG A 25 -8.19 14.07 -1.84
N ALA A 26 -8.29 15.16 -1.10
CA ALA A 26 -9.51 15.54 -0.38
C ALA A 26 -10.69 15.78 -1.33
N MET A 27 -10.46 16.47 -2.46
CA MET A 27 -11.50 16.73 -3.47
C MET A 27 -11.89 15.46 -4.22
N LEU A 28 -10.94 14.55 -4.46
CA LEU A 28 -11.21 13.23 -5.05
C LEU A 28 -12.14 12.42 -4.15
N PHE A 29 -11.88 12.39 -2.84
CA PHE A 29 -12.71 11.70 -1.85
C PHE A 29 -14.11 12.32 -1.74
N ALA A 30 -14.21 13.64 -1.93
CA ALA A 30 -15.48 14.37 -1.94
C ALA A 30 -16.25 14.28 -3.27
N GLY A 31 -15.75 13.57 -4.29
CA GLY A 31 -16.36 13.52 -5.62
C GLY A 31 -16.35 14.85 -6.39
N ARG A 32 -15.50 15.79 -5.98
CA ARG A 32 -15.36 17.13 -6.58
C ARG A 32 -14.31 17.09 -7.69
N TRP A 33 -14.62 16.38 -8.77
CA TRP A 33 -13.66 15.98 -9.81
C TRP A 33 -12.89 17.14 -10.42
N GLN A 34 -13.56 18.25 -10.78
CA GLN A 34 -12.87 19.41 -11.36
C GLN A 34 -11.84 20.01 -10.38
N SER A 35 -12.22 20.15 -9.10
CA SER A 35 -11.30 20.67 -8.08
C SER A 35 -10.15 19.72 -7.76
N ALA A 36 -10.37 18.40 -7.86
CA ALA A 36 -9.31 17.40 -7.73
C ALA A 36 -8.33 17.48 -8.90
N TYR A 37 -8.86 17.52 -10.13
CA TYR A 37 -8.09 17.67 -11.36
C TYR A 37 -7.24 18.94 -11.32
N ASP A 38 -7.85 20.10 -11.08
CA ASP A 38 -7.14 21.39 -11.12
C ASP A 38 -6.03 21.46 -10.08
N ALA A 39 -6.25 20.88 -8.89
CA ALA A 39 -5.24 20.85 -7.83
C ALA A 39 -4.06 19.94 -8.19
N ALA A 40 -4.33 18.73 -8.71
CA ALA A 40 -3.28 17.81 -9.15
C ALA A 40 -2.52 18.34 -10.38
N ASP A 41 -3.24 18.88 -11.37
CA ASP A 41 -2.67 19.45 -12.58
C ASP A 41 -1.78 20.67 -12.29
N ALA A 42 -2.12 21.48 -11.28
CA ALA A 42 -1.26 22.58 -10.82
C ALA A 42 0.07 22.09 -10.23
N VAL A 43 0.09 20.93 -9.56
CA VAL A 43 1.32 20.30 -9.07
C VAL A 43 2.13 19.75 -10.25
N VAL A 44 1.52 18.99 -11.16
CA VAL A 44 2.17 18.45 -12.36
C VAL A 44 2.80 19.56 -13.22
N LYS A 45 2.03 20.62 -13.51
CA LYS A 45 2.50 21.75 -14.33
C LYS A 45 3.60 22.58 -13.66
N SER A 46 3.79 22.45 -12.36
CA SER A 46 4.88 23.13 -11.66
C SER A 46 6.27 22.63 -12.07
N ARG A 47 6.35 21.36 -12.51
CA ARG A 47 7.61 20.66 -12.82
C ARG A 47 8.64 20.72 -11.67
N LYS A 48 8.14 20.73 -10.42
CA LYS A 48 8.96 20.75 -9.21
C LYS A 48 9.17 19.37 -8.59
N PHE A 49 8.40 18.38 -9.04
CA PHE A 49 8.41 17.02 -8.56
C PHE A 49 8.47 16.11 -9.77
N ASP A 50 9.09 14.95 -9.59
CA ASP A 50 9.17 13.90 -10.59
C ASP A 50 9.07 12.54 -9.91
N LEU A 51 8.83 11.49 -10.68
CA LEU A 51 8.93 10.11 -10.22
C LEU A 51 10.41 9.75 -10.07
N VAL A 52 10.80 9.21 -8.91
CA VAL A 52 12.17 8.69 -8.78
C VAL A 52 12.35 7.42 -9.61
N ASP A 53 13.52 7.25 -10.22
CA ASP A 53 13.80 6.08 -11.08
C ASP A 53 13.71 4.75 -10.30
N ASP A 54 14.31 4.68 -9.12
CA ASP A 54 14.23 3.52 -8.24
C ASP A 54 12.95 3.60 -7.39
N TYR A 55 11.97 2.74 -7.73
CA TYR A 55 10.72 2.65 -6.99
C TYR A 55 10.93 2.44 -5.48
N ALA A 56 11.96 1.70 -5.06
CA ALA A 56 12.23 1.44 -3.65
C ALA A 56 12.62 2.71 -2.86
N GLU A 57 13.07 3.75 -3.55
CA GLU A 57 13.41 5.04 -2.97
C GLU A 57 12.20 5.99 -2.88
N SER A 58 11.10 5.71 -3.59
CA SER A 58 9.96 6.64 -3.75
C SER A 58 9.26 7.02 -2.44
N TRP A 59 9.28 6.14 -1.44
CA TRP A 59 8.73 6.41 -0.09
C TRP A 59 9.79 6.80 0.94
N LYS A 60 11.07 6.90 0.56
CA LYS A 60 12.14 7.09 1.54
C LYS A 60 12.29 8.52 2.06
N GLY A 61 11.64 9.47 1.40
CA GLY A 61 11.68 10.87 1.76
C GLY A 61 12.93 11.61 1.24
N GLY A 62 12.90 12.93 1.24
CA GLY A 62 13.99 13.80 0.81
C GLY A 62 14.34 13.74 -0.68
N ASN A 63 13.51 13.10 -1.50
CA ASN A 63 13.70 12.93 -2.94
C ASN A 63 12.74 13.82 -3.75
N GLU A 64 12.82 13.76 -5.08
CA GLU A 64 12.00 14.57 -5.99
C GLU A 64 10.55 14.13 -6.11
N GLU A 65 10.20 12.94 -5.62
CA GLU A 65 8.83 12.43 -5.58
C GLU A 65 8.08 12.90 -4.32
N SER A 66 8.81 13.22 -3.26
CA SER A 66 8.27 13.65 -1.98
C SER A 66 7.65 15.04 -1.98
N ILE A 67 6.37 15.15 -1.62
CA ILE A 67 5.65 16.43 -1.58
C ILE A 67 5.31 16.86 -0.14
N LEU A 68 4.75 15.95 0.66
CA LEU A 68 4.41 16.18 2.06
C LEU A 68 5.04 15.07 2.90
N GLU A 69 5.89 15.45 3.85
CA GLU A 69 6.69 14.51 4.63
C GLU A 69 6.60 14.80 6.11
N PHE A 70 6.75 13.74 6.91
CA PHE A 70 7.07 13.82 8.32
C PHE A 70 8.40 13.10 8.57
N LYS A 71 9.42 13.87 8.98
CA LYS A 71 10.76 13.35 9.23
C LYS A 71 10.89 12.83 10.65
N TYR A 72 11.57 11.70 10.77
CA TYR A 72 11.91 11.07 12.03
C TYR A 72 13.42 11.10 12.25
N ASP A 73 13.84 11.10 13.51
CA ASP A 73 15.23 11.12 13.96
C ASP A 73 15.38 10.22 15.18
N GLU A 74 16.56 9.62 15.38
CA GLU A 74 16.83 8.70 16.50
C GLU A 74 16.60 9.37 17.86
N LEU A 75 16.83 10.69 17.97
CA LEU A 75 16.61 11.49 19.17
C LEU A 75 15.17 12.00 19.32
N GLY A 76 14.33 11.83 18.30
CA GLY A 76 12.91 12.12 18.33
C GLY A 76 12.49 13.32 17.46
N PRO A 77 11.29 13.27 16.84
CA PRO A 77 10.33 12.16 16.90
C PRO A 77 10.84 10.90 16.15
N PHE A 78 10.45 9.70 16.60
CA PHE A 78 10.75 8.41 15.94
C PHE A 78 9.53 7.48 15.95
N HIS A 79 9.61 6.33 15.29
CA HIS A 79 8.58 5.29 15.27
C HIS A 79 9.18 3.88 15.40
N TYR A 80 8.34 2.84 15.35
CA TYR A 80 8.74 1.44 15.52
C TYR A 80 8.24 0.54 14.37
N PHE A 81 8.15 1.09 13.16
CA PHE A 81 7.55 0.37 12.03
C PHE A 81 8.34 -0.89 11.70
N ASP A 82 9.67 -0.80 11.56
CA ASP A 82 10.54 -1.94 11.34
C ASP A 82 10.31 -3.02 12.39
N LYS A 83 10.33 -2.63 13.66
CA LYS A 83 10.10 -3.52 14.81
C LYS A 83 8.76 -4.26 14.73
N TYR A 84 7.70 -3.64 14.21
CA TYR A 84 6.40 -4.30 14.07
C TYR A 84 6.31 -5.28 12.89
N TYR A 85 7.11 -5.08 11.84
CA TYR A 85 6.94 -5.84 10.58
C TYR A 85 8.11 -6.76 10.21
N VAL A 86 9.25 -6.67 10.92
CA VAL A 86 10.40 -7.54 10.68
C VAL A 86 10.10 -9.02 10.95
N PRO A 87 10.71 -9.95 10.22
CA PRO A 87 10.71 -11.37 10.56
C PRO A 87 11.45 -11.65 11.87
N LEU A 88 11.11 -12.74 12.56
CA LEU A 88 11.79 -13.19 13.78
C LEU A 88 13.31 -13.36 13.57
N SER A 89 13.73 -13.75 12.37
CA SER A 89 15.14 -13.93 12.00
C SER A 89 15.96 -12.64 12.08
N ASP A 90 15.32 -11.47 12.14
CA ASP A 90 15.99 -10.17 12.33
C ASP A 90 16.22 -9.85 13.82
N GLY A 91 15.92 -10.79 14.74
CA GLY A 91 16.27 -10.69 16.15
C GLY A 91 15.24 -10.00 17.03
N TYR A 92 14.00 -9.83 16.55
CA TYR A 92 12.90 -9.30 17.35
C TYR A 92 11.68 -10.21 17.40
N GLU A 93 11.29 -10.58 18.62
CA GLU A 93 10.31 -11.61 18.89
C GLU A 93 8.84 -11.17 18.78
N PHE A 94 8.53 -9.89 18.52
CA PHE A 94 7.15 -9.42 18.31
C PHE A 94 6.94 -8.75 16.95
N GLY A 95 7.78 -9.07 15.96
CA GLY A 95 7.61 -8.59 14.58
C GLY A 95 6.47 -9.28 13.83
N GLY A 96 6.44 -9.13 12.51
CA GLY A 96 5.46 -9.79 11.64
C GLY A 96 3.99 -9.50 11.99
N MET A 97 3.66 -8.31 12.51
CA MET A 97 2.30 -7.96 12.96
C MET A 97 1.29 -7.82 11.82
N GLY A 98 1.76 -7.74 10.59
CA GLY A 98 0.94 -7.82 9.39
C GLY A 98 1.76 -8.35 8.22
N THR A 99 1.14 -9.21 7.42
CA THR A 99 1.80 -9.87 6.29
C THR A 99 0.96 -9.70 5.02
N PRO A 100 1.59 -9.50 3.84
CA PRO A 100 0.88 -9.45 2.59
C PRO A 100 0.02 -10.69 2.36
N THR A 101 -1.20 -10.50 1.87
CA THR A 101 -2.08 -11.62 1.50
C THR A 101 -1.86 -12.00 0.05
N GLN A 102 -2.26 -13.21 -0.29
CA GLN A 102 -2.16 -13.69 -1.66
C GLN A 102 -2.98 -12.81 -2.63
N GLU A 103 -4.14 -12.26 -2.23
CA GLU A 103 -4.91 -11.33 -3.08
C GLU A 103 -4.24 -9.98 -3.31
N MET A 104 -3.27 -9.60 -2.47
CA MET A 104 -2.39 -8.48 -2.78
C MET A 104 -1.30 -8.89 -3.76
N VAL A 105 -0.65 -10.04 -3.54
CA VAL A 105 0.38 -10.57 -4.45
C VAL A 105 -0.16 -10.78 -5.87
N GLU A 106 -1.40 -11.23 -6.01
CA GLU A 106 -2.05 -11.46 -7.31
C GLU A 106 -2.45 -10.19 -8.06
N SER A 107 -2.38 -9.03 -7.42
CA SER A 107 -2.63 -7.75 -8.08
C SER A 107 -1.44 -7.24 -8.90
N TYR A 108 -0.24 -7.77 -8.64
CA TYR A 108 0.95 -7.41 -9.39
C TYR A 108 0.96 -8.13 -10.76
N GLU A 109 1.29 -7.36 -11.80
CA GLU A 109 1.49 -7.91 -13.14
C GLU A 109 2.86 -8.60 -13.25
N LYS A 110 3.06 -9.34 -14.34
CA LYS A 110 4.41 -9.72 -14.76
C LYS A 110 5.18 -8.48 -15.23
N ALA A 111 6.51 -8.59 -15.30
CA ALA A 111 7.38 -7.53 -15.77
C ALA A 111 7.07 -7.10 -17.23
N ASP A 112 6.43 -7.95 -18.02
CA ASP A 112 5.93 -7.64 -19.37
C ASP A 112 4.55 -6.94 -19.39
N GLY A 113 3.95 -6.66 -18.22
CA GLY A 113 2.63 -6.04 -18.07
C GLY A 113 1.43 -6.95 -18.32
N THR A 114 1.65 -8.25 -18.53
CA THR A 114 0.57 -9.23 -18.63
C THR A 114 0.23 -9.82 -17.25
N LYS A 115 -0.99 -10.31 -17.09
CA LYS A 115 -1.44 -10.93 -15.83
C LYS A 115 -0.77 -12.30 -15.65
N MET A 116 -0.37 -12.59 -14.41
CA MET A 116 0.09 -13.91 -14.01
C MET A 116 -1.10 -14.88 -13.88
N ASP A 117 -0.97 -16.11 -14.38
CA ASP A 117 -1.96 -17.17 -14.12
C ASP A 117 -1.64 -17.88 -12.81
N TRP A 118 -2.44 -17.61 -11.79
CA TRP A 118 -2.24 -18.15 -10.44
C TRP A 118 -2.93 -19.51 -10.22
N LYS A 119 -3.83 -19.93 -11.12
CA LYS A 119 -4.62 -21.17 -10.96
C LYS A 119 -3.76 -22.42 -10.71
N PRO A 120 -2.60 -22.62 -11.36
CA PRO A 120 -1.75 -23.79 -11.09
C PRO A 120 -1.21 -23.84 -9.66
N TYR A 121 -1.16 -22.70 -8.97
CA TYR A 121 -0.64 -22.57 -7.61
C TYR A 121 -1.75 -22.62 -6.55
N HIS A 122 -3.03 -22.49 -6.93
CA HIS A 122 -4.18 -22.55 -6.03
C HIS A 122 -4.56 -23.98 -5.63
N ILE A 123 -3.57 -24.76 -5.20
CA ILE A 123 -3.71 -26.17 -4.82
C ILE A 123 -2.81 -26.47 -3.60
N THR A 124 -3.01 -27.64 -3.00
CA THR A 124 -2.24 -28.07 -1.82
C THR A 124 -0.83 -28.56 -2.16
N ASN A 125 -0.60 -29.09 -3.36
CA ASN A 125 0.71 -29.63 -3.75
C ASN A 125 1.36 -28.83 -4.88
N ALA A 126 1.33 -27.50 -4.77
CA ALA A 126 1.90 -26.62 -5.78
C ALA A 126 3.43 -26.56 -5.69
N THR A 127 4.04 -26.18 -6.80
CA THR A 127 5.44 -25.74 -6.82
C THR A 127 5.53 -24.27 -6.42
N ARG A 128 6.76 -23.79 -6.16
CA ARG A 128 7.01 -22.38 -5.91
C ARG A 128 6.53 -21.51 -7.09
N PRO A 129 5.70 -20.48 -6.85
CA PRO A 129 5.35 -19.52 -7.90
C PRO A 129 6.58 -18.79 -8.47
N PRO A 130 6.58 -18.42 -9.77
CA PRO A 130 7.67 -17.70 -10.42
C PRO A 130 7.64 -16.22 -10.04
N TYR A 131 7.90 -15.92 -8.78
CA TYR A 131 7.89 -14.57 -8.23
C TYR A 131 8.85 -13.62 -8.95
N GLU A 132 9.91 -14.16 -9.57
CA GLU A 132 10.88 -13.43 -10.39
C GLU A 132 10.25 -12.79 -11.64
N ASP A 133 9.17 -13.39 -12.17
CA ASP A 133 8.48 -12.89 -13.35
C ASP A 133 7.60 -11.67 -13.04
N LEU A 134 7.32 -11.41 -11.75
CA LEU A 134 6.51 -10.26 -11.32
C LEU A 134 7.28 -8.94 -11.46
N GLU A 135 6.50 -7.88 -11.66
CA GLU A 135 6.99 -6.53 -11.87
C GLU A 135 7.79 -5.95 -10.68
N PRO A 136 8.65 -4.92 -10.89
CA PRO A 136 9.57 -4.43 -9.87
C PRO A 136 8.92 -4.02 -8.54
N ARG A 137 7.69 -3.51 -8.56
CA ARG A 137 7.01 -3.05 -7.33
C ARG A 137 6.66 -4.19 -6.40
N PHE A 138 6.39 -5.39 -6.92
CA PHE A 138 6.21 -6.58 -6.09
C PHE A 138 7.48 -6.85 -5.26
N LYS A 139 8.64 -6.83 -5.93
CA LYS A 139 9.94 -7.14 -5.33
C LYS A 139 10.38 -6.13 -4.27
N ALA A 140 9.98 -4.87 -4.45
CA ALA A 140 10.23 -3.80 -3.48
C ALA A 140 9.18 -3.78 -2.34
N THR A 141 8.02 -4.39 -2.54
CA THR A 141 6.91 -4.35 -1.56
C THR A 141 6.84 -5.58 -0.66
N VAL A 142 7.20 -6.76 -1.17
CA VAL A 142 6.98 -8.03 -0.50
C VAL A 142 8.30 -8.77 -0.30
N ILE A 143 8.50 -9.32 0.90
CA ILE A 143 9.52 -10.33 1.18
C ILE A 143 8.88 -11.70 0.91
N TYR A 144 9.32 -12.36 -0.15
CA TYR A 144 8.75 -13.61 -0.67
C TYR A 144 9.75 -14.77 -0.61
N PRO A 145 9.30 -16.03 -0.65
CA PRO A 145 10.20 -17.19 -0.64
C PRO A 145 11.21 -17.12 -1.80
N GLY A 146 12.50 -17.23 -1.48
CA GLY A 146 13.62 -17.13 -2.42
C GLY A 146 14.19 -15.73 -2.62
N CYS A 147 13.53 -14.67 -2.12
CA CYS A 147 14.11 -13.33 -2.20
C CYS A 147 15.26 -13.15 -1.21
N VAL A 148 16.16 -12.20 -1.49
CA VAL A 148 17.19 -11.78 -0.53
C VAL A 148 16.66 -10.63 0.33
N TRP A 149 16.75 -10.79 1.65
CA TRP A 149 16.43 -9.78 2.66
C TRP A 149 17.57 -9.73 3.68
N LYS A 150 18.16 -8.55 3.89
CA LYS A 150 19.30 -8.34 4.81
C LYS A 150 20.43 -9.39 4.64
N GLY A 151 20.72 -9.72 3.39
CA GLY A 151 21.77 -10.68 3.02
C GLY A 151 21.39 -12.16 3.12
N ASN A 152 20.17 -12.49 3.57
CA ASN A 152 19.71 -13.87 3.71
C ASN A 152 18.66 -14.22 2.65
N VAL A 153 18.71 -15.46 2.15
CA VAL A 153 17.67 -16.01 1.27
C VAL A 153 16.48 -16.44 2.13
N MET A 154 15.33 -15.82 1.90
CA MET A 154 14.13 -16.03 2.70
C MET A 154 13.45 -17.34 2.32
N GLN A 155 13.16 -18.18 3.30
CA GLN A 155 12.48 -19.46 3.13
C GLN A 155 10.96 -19.31 3.28
N ASN A 156 10.53 -18.50 4.26
CA ASN A 156 9.12 -18.28 4.61
C ASN A 156 8.33 -19.60 4.80
N SER A 157 8.99 -20.64 5.32
CA SER A 157 8.47 -21.99 5.39
C SER A 157 8.22 -22.45 6.81
N VAL A 158 7.46 -23.54 6.95
CA VAL A 158 7.42 -24.31 8.19
C VAL A 158 8.84 -24.73 8.53
N ASN A 159 9.29 -24.40 9.75
CA ASN A 159 10.66 -24.61 10.24
C ASN A 159 11.76 -23.84 9.48
N GLY A 160 11.41 -22.84 8.67
CA GLY A 160 12.39 -21.96 8.03
C GLY A 160 13.19 -21.17 9.08
N THR A 161 14.50 -21.07 8.92
CA THR A 161 15.38 -20.21 9.73
C THR A 161 15.20 -18.74 9.36
N TYR A 162 15.12 -18.43 8.07
CA TYR A 162 14.93 -17.07 7.56
C TYR A 162 13.50 -16.92 7.04
N GLY A 163 12.65 -16.30 7.87
CA GLY A 163 11.20 -16.30 7.67
C GLY A 163 10.60 -17.65 8.01
N THR A 164 9.91 -17.71 9.14
CA THR A 164 9.21 -18.91 9.60
C THR A 164 7.71 -18.73 9.43
N PHE A 165 7.03 -19.73 8.88
CA PHE A 165 5.58 -19.77 8.76
C PHE A 165 4.93 -20.32 10.05
N MET A 166 3.74 -19.80 10.39
CA MET A 166 2.81 -20.39 11.35
C MET A 166 1.38 -20.35 10.81
N ALA A 167 0.51 -21.26 11.25
CA ALA A 167 -0.90 -21.19 10.86
C ALA A 167 -1.58 -19.95 11.46
N TYR A 168 -2.53 -19.35 10.74
CA TYR A 168 -3.25 -18.18 11.23
C TYR A 168 -3.91 -18.47 12.60
N ARG A 169 -3.64 -17.61 13.58
CA ARG A 169 -4.11 -17.72 14.98
C ARG A 169 -3.75 -19.02 15.70
N GLU A 170 -2.70 -19.70 15.28
CA GLU A 170 -2.11 -20.81 16.05
C GLU A 170 -1.68 -20.36 17.46
N GLN A 171 -1.37 -19.07 17.63
CA GLN A 171 -1.12 -18.44 18.92
C GLN A 171 -1.62 -16.97 18.93
N PRO A 172 -1.63 -16.26 20.09
CA PRO A 172 -2.24 -14.92 20.22
C PRO A 172 -1.56 -13.82 19.40
N TYR A 173 -0.27 -13.94 19.13
CA TYR A 173 0.53 -13.00 18.33
C TYR A 173 1.36 -13.76 17.30
N SER A 174 1.79 -13.11 16.22
CA SER A 174 2.63 -13.77 15.22
C SER A 174 4.06 -14.05 15.71
N TYR A 175 4.55 -13.30 16.70
CA TYR A 175 5.91 -13.39 17.22
C TYR A 175 7.03 -13.35 16.14
N GLY A 176 6.85 -12.54 15.10
CA GLY A 176 7.79 -12.45 13.98
C GLY A 176 7.63 -13.54 12.91
N LEU A 177 6.61 -14.39 13.01
CA LEU A 177 6.31 -15.43 12.02
C LEU A 177 5.29 -14.92 10.99
N THR A 178 5.30 -15.49 9.79
CA THR A 178 4.30 -15.17 8.77
C THR A 178 3.12 -16.15 8.81
N THR A 179 1.90 -15.63 8.64
CA THR A 179 0.68 -16.45 8.48
C THR A 179 0.26 -16.61 7.02
N THR A 180 0.97 -15.98 6.08
CA THR A 180 0.58 -15.95 4.65
C THR A 180 1.66 -16.48 3.72
N GLY A 181 2.86 -16.80 4.23
CA GLY A 181 4.04 -17.13 3.42
C GLY A 181 4.81 -15.89 2.92
N TYR A 182 4.41 -14.70 3.34
CA TYR A 182 5.00 -13.42 2.94
C TYR A 182 5.30 -12.53 4.15
N PHE A 183 6.26 -11.60 4.02
CA PHE A 183 6.41 -10.46 4.93
C PHE A 183 6.32 -9.15 4.14
N LEU A 184 5.97 -8.06 4.83
CA LEU A 184 6.02 -6.73 4.23
C LEU A 184 7.48 -6.32 4.07
N ARG A 185 7.87 -5.75 2.92
CA ARG A 185 9.20 -5.17 2.66
C ARG A 185 9.16 -3.65 2.66
N LYS A 186 8.13 -3.10 1.98
CA LYS A 186 7.95 -1.66 1.80
C LYS A 186 7.96 -0.95 3.15
N LEU A 187 8.50 0.27 3.17
CA LEU A 187 8.61 1.14 4.35
C LEU A 187 9.54 0.63 5.46
N MET A 188 10.12 -0.57 5.35
CA MET A 188 11.17 -1.03 6.25
C MET A 188 12.55 -0.64 5.73
N ASP A 189 13.47 -0.38 6.66
CA ASP A 189 14.87 -0.09 6.40
C ASP A 189 15.70 -1.38 6.50
N GLU A 190 16.19 -1.84 5.34
CA GLU A 190 17.07 -3.01 5.25
C GLU A 190 18.42 -2.82 5.97
N SER A 191 18.86 -1.58 6.18
CA SER A 191 20.10 -1.30 6.88
C SER A 191 19.96 -1.35 8.40
N LEU A 192 18.73 -1.34 8.93
CA LEU A 192 18.47 -1.39 10.37
C LEU A 192 18.63 -2.83 10.89
N ILE A 193 19.82 -3.14 11.42
CA ILE A 193 20.13 -4.47 11.97
C ILE A 193 19.71 -4.61 13.44
N ASP A 194 19.95 -3.59 14.28
CA ASP A 194 19.54 -3.60 15.70
C ASP A 194 18.11 -3.07 15.90
N VAL A 195 17.13 -3.83 15.39
CA VAL A 195 15.70 -3.48 15.47
C VAL A 195 15.14 -3.46 16.90
N LYS A 196 15.84 -4.07 17.86
CA LYS A 196 15.42 -4.12 19.27
C LYS A 196 15.92 -2.91 20.05
N GLY A 197 17.17 -2.52 19.82
CA GLY A 197 17.83 -1.41 20.49
C GLY A 197 17.61 -0.04 19.84
N LYS A 198 17.27 0.00 18.53
CA LYS A 198 17.11 1.25 17.78
C LYS A 198 15.69 1.46 17.28
N PRO A 199 15.19 2.72 17.29
CA PRO A 199 13.92 3.04 16.67
C PRO A 199 14.05 3.13 15.15
N SER A 200 12.91 3.14 14.47
CA SER A 200 12.81 3.49 13.05
C SER A 200 12.90 5.00 12.86
N THR A 201 13.70 5.42 11.88
CA THR A 201 13.88 6.83 11.49
C THR A 201 13.48 7.10 10.03
N GLN A 202 12.97 6.08 9.34
CA GLN A 202 12.47 6.18 7.98
C GLN A 202 11.42 7.30 7.88
N THR A 203 11.66 8.30 7.02
CA THR A 203 10.70 9.39 6.79
C THR A 203 9.36 8.83 6.33
N TRP A 204 8.26 9.38 6.85
CA TRP A 204 6.93 9.11 6.33
C TRP A 204 6.57 10.13 5.26
N VAL A 205 6.44 9.66 4.01
CA VAL A 205 5.97 10.49 2.90
C VAL A 205 4.45 10.38 2.83
N GLU A 206 3.77 11.36 3.40
CA GLU A 206 2.30 11.39 3.46
C GLU A 206 1.69 11.59 2.07
N ILE A 207 2.31 12.40 1.20
CA ILE A 207 1.93 12.53 -0.20
C ILE A 207 3.18 12.54 -1.07
N ARG A 208 3.19 11.67 -2.07
CA ARG A 208 4.20 11.61 -3.13
C ARG A 208 3.60 11.86 -4.51
N TYR A 209 4.45 12.20 -5.47
CA TYR A 209 4.05 12.62 -6.80
C TYR A 209 3.26 11.55 -7.58
N ALA A 210 3.55 10.26 -7.42
CA ALA A 210 2.73 9.22 -8.08
C ALA A 210 1.26 9.25 -7.62
N GLU A 211 0.98 9.57 -6.36
CA GLU A 211 -0.41 9.74 -5.89
C GLU A 211 -1.07 10.93 -6.59
N VAL A 212 -0.35 12.02 -6.79
CA VAL A 212 -0.86 13.20 -7.52
C VAL A 212 -1.20 12.85 -8.96
N LEU A 213 -0.34 12.10 -9.65
CA LEU A 213 -0.60 11.59 -11.00
C LEU A 213 -1.85 10.71 -11.02
N LEU A 214 -2.00 9.79 -10.08
CA LEU A 214 -3.17 8.91 -9.99
C LEU A 214 -4.45 9.69 -9.62
N ASN A 215 -4.36 10.68 -8.74
CA ASN A 215 -5.48 11.56 -8.41
C ASN A 215 -5.92 12.36 -9.65
N LYS A 216 -4.97 12.86 -10.44
CA LYS A 216 -5.23 13.50 -11.74
C LYS A 216 -5.89 12.51 -12.71
N ALA A 217 -5.38 11.29 -12.81
CA ALA A 217 -5.88 10.28 -13.73
C ALA A 217 -7.37 9.96 -13.50
N GLU A 218 -7.75 9.70 -12.24
CA GLU A 218 -9.16 9.43 -11.91
C GLU A 218 -10.05 10.64 -12.08
N ALA A 219 -9.61 11.83 -11.64
CA ALA A 219 -10.38 13.04 -11.81
C ALA A 219 -10.60 13.35 -13.31
N ALA A 220 -9.57 13.17 -14.13
CA ALA A 220 -9.64 13.31 -15.58
C ALA A 220 -10.64 12.32 -16.20
N TYR A 221 -10.59 11.04 -15.81
CA TYR A 221 -11.55 10.03 -16.25
C TYR A 221 -12.99 10.43 -15.92
N ARG A 222 -13.24 10.88 -14.69
CA ARG A 222 -14.57 11.34 -14.23
C ARG A 222 -15.07 12.60 -14.97
N LEU A 223 -14.16 13.37 -15.55
CA LEU A 223 -14.45 14.56 -16.37
C LEU A 223 -14.45 14.25 -17.87
N ASN A 224 -14.37 12.97 -18.26
CA ASN A 224 -14.29 12.53 -19.66
C ASN A 224 -13.06 13.08 -20.43
N ARG A 225 -11.96 13.35 -19.72
CA ARG A 225 -10.66 13.77 -20.27
C ARG A 225 -9.76 12.55 -20.46
N ILE A 226 -10.10 11.72 -21.43
CA ILE A 226 -9.54 10.37 -21.55
C ILE A 226 -8.03 10.36 -21.84
N SER A 227 -7.50 11.32 -22.60
CA SER A 227 -6.04 11.43 -22.81
C SER A 227 -5.33 11.70 -21.50
N ASP A 228 -5.68 12.78 -20.79
CA ASP A 228 -5.07 13.15 -19.51
C ASP A 228 -5.14 12.01 -18.48
N ALA A 229 -6.24 11.26 -18.48
CA ALA A 229 -6.41 10.10 -17.61
C ALA A 229 -5.38 9.01 -17.90
N ARG A 230 -5.25 8.62 -19.18
CA ARG A 230 -4.30 7.60 -19.64
C ARG A 230 -2.86 8.05 -19.46
N ASP A 231 -2.54 9.29 -19.83
CA ASP A 231 -1.19 9.81 -19.79
C ASP A 231 -0.65 9.82 -18.36
N ALA A 232 -1.44 10.34 -17.40
CA ALA A 232 -1.03 10.38 -16.00
C ALA A 232 -0.86 8.98 -15.35
N MET A 233 -1.73 8.01 -15.69
CA MET A 233 -1.57 6.63 -15.20
C MET A 233 -0.37 5.93 -15.85
N ASN A 234 -0.16 6.13 -17.15
CA ASN A 234 0.92 5.48 -17.89
C ASN A 234 2.29 6.07 -17.53
N GLU A 235 2.38 7.31 -17.04
CA GLU A 235 3.60 7.88 -16.45
C GLU A 235 4.08 7.05 -15.23
N VAL A 236 3.16 6.68 -14.34
CA VAL A 236 3.46 5.81 -13.18
C VAL A 236 3.91 4.41 -13.62
N ARG A 237 3.28 3.85 -14.66
CA ARG A 237 3.64 2.54 -15.22
C ARG A 237 5.02 2.56 -15.88
N ALA A 238 5.32 3.63 -16.61
CA ALA A 238 6.57 3.78 -17.34
C ALA A 238 7.79 3.78 -16.43
N ARG A 239 7.70 4.38 -15.22
CA ARG A 239 8.78 4.36 -14.22
C ARG A 239 9.29 2.95 -13.93
N VAL A 240 8.42 1.95 -13.94
CA VAL A 240 8.77 0.55 -13.65
C VAL A 240 8.82 -0.32 -14.90
N ASN A 241 9.00 0.31 -16.07
CA ASN A 241 9.12 -0.33 -17.39
C ASN A 241 7.91 -1.19 -17.79
N LEU A 242 6.73 -0.92 -17.24
CA LEU A 242 5.51 -1.60 -17.66
C LEU A 242 4.93 -0.95 -18.92
N PRO A 243 4.36 -1.74 -19.85
CA PRO A 243 3.74 -1.20 -21.04
C PRO A 243 2.53 -0.33 -20.68
N PRO A 244 2.21 0.69 -21.50
CA PRO A 244 1.06 1.54 -21.29
C PRO A 244 -0.24 0.74 -21.44
N LYS A 245 -1.27 1.10 -20.66
CA LYS A 245 -2.64 0.59 -20.85
C LYS A 245 -3.41 1.52 -21.78
N ASN A 246 -4.07 0.92 -22.76
CA ASN A 246 -4.86 1.62 -23.78
C ASN A 246 -6.36 1.27 -23.73
N SER A 247 -6.78 0.54 -22.69
CA SER A 247 -8.18 0.21 -22.40
C SER A 247 -9.05 1.47 -22.29
N SER A 248 -10.37 1.30 -22.33
CA SER A 248 -11.33 2.41 -22.31
C SER A 248 -12.54 2.10 -21.42
N GLY A 249 -13.32 3.14 -21.06
CA GLY A 249 -14.52 2.98 -20.24
C GLY A 249 -14.24 2.26 -18.91
N ASP A 250 -15.12 1.35 -18.55
CA ASP A 250 -15.03 0.61 -17.29
C ASP A 250 -13.79 -0.29 -17.21
N GLU A 251 -13.30 -0.81 -18.35
CA GLU A 251 -12.06 -1.60 -18.39
C GLU A 251 -10.87 -0.73 -18.00
N TRP A 252 -10.78 0.50 -18.51
CA TRP A 252 -9.73 1.44 -18.09
C TRP A 252 -9.82 1.75 -16.60
N PHE A 253 -11.03 1.95 -16.08
CA PHE A 253 -11.19 2.22 -14.66
C PHE A 253 -10.79 1.00 -13.80
N ASN A 254 -10.97 -0.23 -14.29
CA ASN A 254 -10.45 -1.44 -13.65
C ASN A 254 -8.92 -1.45 -13.61
N ASP A 255 -8.28 -1.13 -14.72
CA ASP A 255 -6.82 -1.02 -14.80
C ASP A 255 -6.31 0.06 -13.84
N TYR A 256 -6.93 1.24 -13.83
CA TYR A 256 -6.58 2.33 -12.92
C TYR A 256 -6.72 1.94 -11.44
N ARG A 257 -7.80 1.25 -11.07
CA ARG A 257 -7.98 0.79 -9.68
C ARG A 257 -6.87 -0.17 -9.27
N ASN A 258 -6.46 -1.07 -10.16
CA ASN A 258 -5.34 -1.97 -9.92
C ASN A 258 -4.02 -1.21 -9.81
N GLU A 259 -3.76 -0.28 -10.74
CA GLU A 259 -2.57 0.56 -10.74
C GLU A 259 -2.43 1.33 -9.44
N ARG A 260 -3.51 1.96 -8.97
CA ARG A 260 -3.55 2.68 -7.69
C ARG A 260 -3.32 1.75 -6.49
N LYS A 261 -3.92 0.55 -6.50
CA LYS A 261 -3.74 -0.46 -5.46
C LYS A 261 -2.27 -0.88 -5.34
N VAL A 262 -1.64 -1.20 -6.47
CA VAL A 262 -0.25 -1.66 -6.55
C VAL A 262 0.72 -0.53 -6.21
N GLU A 263 0.51 0.64 -6.79
CA GLU A 263 1.39 1.79 -6.60
C GLU A 263 1.45 2.20 -5.13
N LEU A 264 0.28 2.36 -4.50
CA LEU A 264 0.12 2.87 -3.14
C LEU A 264 -0.06 1.75 -2.11
N ALA A 265 0.41 0.54 -2.43
CA ALA A 265 0.33 -0.63 -1.56
C ALA A 265 0.94 -0.32 -0.18
N TYR A 266 0.20 -0.62 0.88
CA TYR A 266 0.60 -0.43 2.28
C TYR A 266 0.85 1.02 2.73
N GLU A 267 0.49 2.00 1.91
CA GLU A 267 0.58 3.44 2.24
C GLU A 267 -0.75 4.00 2.79
N GLY A 268 -1.67 3.13 3.25
CA GLY A 268 -2.94 3.56 3.87
C GLY A 268 -4.09 3.89 2.91
N HIS A 269 -3.96 3.61 1.61
CA HIS A 269 -4.95 4.04 0.60
C HIS A 269 -6.09 3.06 0.33
N LEU A 270 -5.78 1.77 0.13
CA LEU A 270 -6.73 0.79 -0.44
C LEU A 270 -8.06 0.70 0.32
N PHE A 271 -8.01 0.75 1.66
CA PHE A 271 -9.22 0.73 2.49
C PHE A 271 -10.16 1.90 2.16
N TRP A 272 -9.62 3.11 2.05
CA TRP A 272 -10.39 4.31 1.76
C TRP A 272 -10.83 4.37 0.29
N ASP A 273 -9.98 3.90 -0.62
CA ASP A 273 -10.30 3.82 -2.05
C ASP A 273 -11.49 2.90 -2.30
N MET A 274 -11.49 1.70 -1.72
CA MET A 274 -12.63 0.78 -1.79
C MET A 274 -13.90 1.35 -1.15
N ARG A 275 -13.74 2.17 -0.10
CA ARG A 275 -14.87 2.85 0.55
C ARG A 275 -15.49 3.92 -0.34
N ARG A 276 -14.68 4.82 -0.91
CA ARG A 276 -15.16 5.94 -1.74
C ARG A 276 -15.66 5.47 -3.11
N TRP A 277 -15.11 4.37 -3.64
CA TRP A 277 -15.65 3.72 -4.85
C TRP A 277 -16.92 2.91 -4.60
N LYS A 278 -17.35 2.76 -3.33
CA LYS A 278 -18.50 1.94 -2.94
C LYS A 278 -18.38 0.46 -3.34
N LEU A 279 -17.16 -0.07 -3.29
CA LEU A 279 -16.87 -1.46 -3.63
C LEU A 279 -16.62 -2.35 -2.41
N ALA A 280 -16.25 -1.75 -1.27
CA ALA A 280 -15.92 -2.52 -0.07
C ALA A 280 -17.01 -3.53 0.33
N HIS A 281 -18.28 -3.16 0.24
CA HIS A 281 -19.39 -4.08 0.56
C HIS A 281 -19.65 -5.18 -0.48
N ILE A 282 -19.10 -5.04 -1.68
CA ILE A 282 -19.20 -6.04 -2.75
C ILE A 282 -18.02 -7.00 -2.62
N GLU A 283 -16.80 -6.45 -2.52
CA GLU A 283 -15.56 -7.23 -2.57
C GLU A 283 -15.14 -7.79 -1.20
N TYR A 284 -15.55 -7.16 -0.09
CA TYR A 284 -15.12 -7.54 1.27
C TYR A 284 -16.26 -8.06 2.15
N ASN A 285 -17.38 -8.46 1.55
CA ASN A 285 -18.47 -9.13 2.25
C ASN A 285 -18.50 -10.62 1.87
N ASN A 286 -18.42 -11.50 2.87
CA ASN A 286 -18.19 -12.94 2.66
C ASN A 286 -16.86 -13.22 1.92
N TYR A 287 -15.83 -12.45 2.28
CA TYR A 287 -14.51 -12.50 1.66
C TYR A 287 -13.50 -13.18 2.57
N ARG A 288 -12.62 -14.00 1.99
CA ARG A 288 -11.49 -14.63 2.70
C ARG A 288 -10.18 -14.25 2.04
N CYS A 289 -9.17 -14.05 2.87
CA CYS A 289 -7.79 -13.96 2.43
C CYS A 289 -7.11 -15.33 2.43
N HIS A 290 -6.13 -15.46 1.55
CA HIS A 290 -5.32 -16.66 1.40
C HIS A 290 -3.81 -16.35 1.50
N GLY A 291 -3.04 -17.43 1.58
CA GLY A 291 -1.58 -17.41 1.60
C GLY A 291 -1.03 -18.79 1.22
N PHE A 292 0.29 -18.94 1.33
CA PHE A 292 0.96 -20.21 1.14
C PHE A 292 1.52 -20.73 2.45
N LYS A 293 1.13 -21.95 2.82
CA LYS A 293 1.86 -22.76 3.79
C LYS A 293 2.92 -23.56 3.05
N ILE A 294 4.19 -23.34 3.40
CA ILE A 294 5.32 -23.88 2.66
C ILE A 294 6.01 -24.96 3.50
N ILE A 295 6.15 -26.17 2.97
CA ILE A 295 6.83 -27.30 3.63
C ILE A 295 7.85 -27.89 2.67
N GLY A 296 9.14 -27.62 2.92
CA GLY A 296 10.18 -27.96 1.96
C GLY A 296 9.93 -27.25 0.63
N GLU A 297 9.76 -28.02 -0.45
CA GLU A 297 9.44 -27.50 -1.78
C GLU A 297 7.93 -27.43 -2.06
N ASN A 298 7.09 -27.90 -1.13
CA ASN A 298 5.64 -27.95 -1.30
C ASN A 298 4.98 -26.63 -0.91
N TYR A 299 4.15 -26.08 -1.79
CA TYR A 299 3.36 -24.86 -1.56
C TYR A 299 1.88 -25.24 -1.45
N GLU A 300 1.29 -24.99 -0.28
CA GLU A 300 -0.13 -25.22 -0.02
C GLU A 300 -0.87 -23.89 -0.04
N TYR A 301 -1.73 -23.66 -1.04
CA TYR A 301 -2.67 -22.54 -1.02
C TYR A 301 -3.74 -22.78 0.06
N ILE A 302 -3.81 -21.88 1.03
CA ILE A 302 -4.66 -22.04 2.22
C ILE A 302 -5.43 -20.76 2.55
N ASP A 303 -6.59 -20.92 3.18
CA ASP A 303 -7.28 -19.85 3.90
C ASP A 303 -6.40 -19.35 5.05
N VAL A 304 -6.30 -18.03 5.20
CA VAL A 304 -5.59 -17.36 6.32
C VAL A 304 -6.54 -16.49 7.15
N ASP A 305 -7.84 -16.79 7.07
CA ASP A 305 -8.88 -16.24 7.92
C ASP A 305 -9.70 -17.40 8.53
N TYR A 306 -10.10 -17.32 9.79
CA TYR A 306 -10.98 -18.35 10.38
C TYR A 306 -12.44 -18.23 9.91
N GLN A 307 -12.86 -17.02 9.61
CA GLN A 307 -14.22 -16.72 9.19
C GLN A 307 -14.20 -15.65 8.13
N ASP A 308 -15.26 -15.62 7.34
CA ASP A 308 -15.38 -14.64 6.27
C ASP A 308 -15.42 -13.23 6.87
N ARG A 309 -14.67 -12.33 6.23
CA ARG A 309 -14.73 -10.91 6.52
C ARG A 309 -16.08 -10.36 6.08
N LYS A 310 -16.59 -9.42 6.87
CA LYS A 310 -17.90 -8.81 6.67
C LYS A 310 -17.77 -7.30 6.59
N PHE A 311 -18.03 -6.76 5.41
CA PHE A 311 -18.25 -5.34 5.20
C PHE A 311 -19.67 -5.15 4.65
N SER A 312 -20.58 -4.69 5.50
CA SER A 312 -21.95 -4.37 5.09
C SER A 312 -22.07 -2.90 4.68
N ALA A 313 -23.15 -2.53 3.98
CA ALA A 313 -23.37 -1.16 3.52
C ALA A 313 -23.34 -0.12 4.67
N LYS A 314 -23.79 -0.47 5.89
CA LYS A 314 -23.69 0.44 7.05
C LYS A 314 -22.25 0.78 7.44
N ASN A 315 -21.27 -0.08 7.14
CA ASN A 315 -19.86 0.14 7.49
C ASN A 315 -19.18 1.26 6.67
N TYR A 316 -19.84 1.81 5.65
CA TYR A 316 -19.37 3.04 5.00
C TYR A 316 -19.41 4.27 5.92
N ILE A 317 -20.23 4.23 6.97
CA ILE A 317 -20.31 5.25 8.01
C ILE A 317 -19.79 4.63 9.30
N LEU A 318 -18.86 5.31 9.98
CA LEU A 318 -18.41 4.85 11.29
C LEU A 318 -19.43 5.32 12.34
N PRO A 319 -19.79 4.46 13.33
CA PRO A 319 -20.70 4.87 14.38
C PRO A 319 -20.05 5.99 15.20
N ILE A 320 -20.87 6.94 15.64
CA ILE A 320 -20.44 7.93 16.64
C ILE A 320 -20.19 7.18 17.95
N PRO A 321 -19.06 7.38 18.65
CA PRO A 321 -18.80 6.72 19.93
C PRO A 321 -19.87 7.05 20.97
N ASP A 322 -20.30 6.07 21.76
CA ASP A 322 -21.38 6.24 22.75
C ASP A 322 -21.07 7.34 23.78
N SER A 323 -19.79 7.53 24.11
CA SER A 323 -19.32 8.61 24.99
C SER A 323 -19.59 10.01 24.42
N GLU A 324 -19.53 10.17 23.10
CA GLU A 324 -19.83 11.45 22.45
C GLU A 324 -21.33 11.73 22.44
N LEU A 325 -22.15 10.70 22.18
CA LEU A 325 -23.62 10.79 22.23
C LEU A 325 -24.12 11.13 23.64
N ALA A 326 -23.51 10.54 24.66
CA ALA A 326 -23.88 10.80 26.06
C ALA A 326 -23.56 12.23 26.51
N ASN A 327 -22.50 12.84 25.97
CA ASN A 327 -22.02 14.16 26.38
C ASN A 327 -22.57 15.32 25.54
N ASN A 328 -23.23 15.05 24.41
CA ASN A 328 -23.73 16.07 23.51
C ASN A 328 -25.17 15.77 23.07
N SER A 329 -26.14 16.45 23.68
CA SER A 329 -27.57 16.29 23.38
C SER A 329 -28.01 16.85 22.02
N LEU A 330 -27.11 17.50 21.27
CA LEU A 330 -27.40 18.04 19.93
C LEU A 330 -27.06 17.07 18.79
N ILE A 331 -26.44 15.94 19.08
CA ILE A 331 -26.10 14.91 18.08
C ILE A 331 -26.90 13.64 18.34
N GLU A 332 -27.18 12.90 17.27
CA GLU A 332 -27.78 11.57 17.34
C GLU A 332 -26.95 10.58 16.52
N GLN A 333 -27.12 9.29 16.80
CA GLN A 333 -26.49 8.25 16.00
C GLN A 333 -27.06 8.24 14.58
N TYR A 334 -26.28 7.79 13.60
CA TYR A 334 -26.79 7.54 12.26
C TYR A 334 -27.83 6.41 12.26
N ASP A 335 -28.89 6.53 11.45
CA ASP A 335 -29.99 5.55 11.42
C ASP A 335 -29.54 4.11 11.15
N SER A 336 -28.45 3.91 10.41
CA SER A 336 -27.88 2.58 10.15
C SER A 336 -27.22 1.91 11.37
N TRP A 337 -27.04 2.68 12.45
CA TRP A 337 -26.39 2.31 13.70
C TRP A 337 -27.29 2.50 14.93
N LYS A 338 -28.53 2.97 14.74
CA LYS A 338 -29.62 2.82 15.71
C LYS A 338 -30.15 1.38 15.64
#